data_AF-A0A0Q6PSS3-F1
#
_entry.id   AF-A0A0Q6PSS3-F1
#
_cell.length_a   1.000
_cell.length_b   1.000
_cell.length_c   1.000
_cell.angle_alpha   90.00
_cell.angle_beta   90.00
_cell.angle_gamma   90.00
#
_symmetry.space_group_name_H-M   'P 1'
#
loop_
_entity.id
_entity.type
_entity.pdbx_description
1 polymer ?
#
loop_
_entity_poly.entity_id
_entity_poly.type
_entity_poly.pdbx_seq_one_letter_code
_entity_poly.pdbx_strand_id
1 'polypeptide(L)'
;MRSRRPAQLVIDELLRQHGATPPRSAFARFFGVSPLAADSVSWYLGATGEIEVGRILAQLPPEWTVFHALPIGTKNTDLDHLVVGPGGVFTINTKYHSGKTVWVGKRTVMINGRKHPYLRAAESEANKVTKLIQERMPLPAPARPLIVVVDPKSLTIKERPEMVTVLTAQQLRRWLTKRPAILSSQDLAQLVEIFDNPASWRQESAGDPGDARLRFEALHAEARSAHTRRVVWSLAGTLAIFGAAWALVMGGGTAWFVSALTGLFGSLAVGWRGT
;
A
#
# COMPACT_ATOMS: atom_id res chain seq x y z
N MET A 1 -14.88 15.41 -15.48
CA MET A 1 -13.99 14.79 -14.47
C MET A 1 -13.79 13.27 -14.60
N ARG A 2 -14.64 12.53 -15.34
CA ARG A 2 -14.53 11.06 -15.53
C ARG A 2 -13.22 10.57 -16.15
N SER A 3 -12.49 11.42 -16.86
CA SER A 3 -11.21 11.06 -17.52
C SER A 3 -10.03 10.95 -16.55
N ARG A 4 -10.19 11.40 -15.30
CA ARG A 4 -9.12 11.33 -14.29
C ARG A 4 -8.87 9.90 -13.86
N ARG A 5 -7.61 9.57 -13.62
CA ARG A 5 -7.16 8.21 -13.28
C ARG A 5 -6.95 8.06 -11.77
N PRO A 6 -7.04 6.83 -11.23
CA PRO A 6 -6.63 6.55 -9.85
C PRO A 6 -5.21 7.06 -9.59
N ALA A 7 -4.96 7.58 -8.38
CA ALA A 7 -3.65 8.08 -7.96
C ALA A 7 -3.08 9.26 -8.75
N GLN A 8 -3.79 9.86 -9.70
CA GLN A 8 -3.20 10.87 -10.61
C GLN A 8 -2.48 12.00 -9.86
N LEU A 9 -3.15 12.64 -8.90
CA LEU A 9 -2.56 13.74 -8.12
C LEU A 9 -1.42 13.29 -7.20
N VAL A 10 -1.55 12.11 -6.61
CA VAL A 10 -0.51 11.52 -5.74
C VAL A 10 0.73 11.11 -6.53
N ILE A 11 0.55 10.66 -7.78
CA ILE A 11 1.66 10.38 -8.71
C ILE A 11 2.35 11.68 -9.11
N ASP A 12 1.59 12.72 -9.46
CA ASP A 12 2.16 14.02 -9.83
C ASP A 12 3.02 14.58 -8.68
N GLU A 13 2.51 14.53 -7.45
CA GLU A 13 3.24 14.96 -6.25
C GLU A 13 4.45 14.07 -5.94
N LEU A 14 4.32 12.75 -6.08
CA LEU A 14 5.44 11.82 -5.96
C LEU A 14 6.57 12.19 -6.93
N LEU A 15 6.26 12.38 -8.21
CA LEU A 15 7.25 12.68 -9.23
C LEU A 15 7.88 14.05 -9.03
N ARG A 16 7.10 15.03 -8.53
CA ARG A 16 7.59 16.36 -8.16
C ARG A 16 8.61 16.28 -7.03
N GLN A 17 8.35 15.51 -5.98
CA GLN A 17 9.30 15.34 -4.86
C GLN A 17 10.48 14.45 -5.25
N HIS A 18 10.23 13.37 -5.98
CA HIS A 18 11.26 12.41 -6.36
C HIS A 18 12.26 12.97 -7.40
N GLY A 19 11.84 13.90 -8.25
CA GLY A 19 12.66 14.45 -9.34
C GLY A 19 14.00 15.06 -8.91
N ALA A 20 14.18 15.41 -7.63
CA ALA A 20 15.44 15.90 -7.09
C ALA A 20 16.42 14.79 -6.63
N THR A 21 16.04 13.51 -6.72
CA THR A 21 16.84 12.39 -6.21
C THR A 21 17.98 12.03 -7.18
N PRO A 22 19.25 11.99 -6.73
CA PRO A 22 20.37 11.57 -7.59
C PRO A 22 20.22 10.13 -8.10
N PRO A 23 20.72 9.81 -9.31
CA PRO A 23 20.66 8.46 -9.83
C PRO A 23 21.50 7.49 -8.99
N ARG A 24 20.99 6.28 -8.78
CA ARG A 24 21.70 5.20 -8.07
C ARG A 24 22.89 4.70 -8.88
N SER A 25 24.03 4.50 -8.20
CA SER A 25 25.20 3.83 -8.77
C SER A 25 24.93 2.36 -9.11
N ALA A 26 25.76 1.77 -9.99
CA ALA A 26 25.63 0.35 -10.36
C ALA A 26 25.71 -0.59 -9.14
N PHE A 27 26.63 -0.30 -8.21
CA PHE A 27 26.76 -1.03 -6.96
C PHE A 27 25.49 -0.94 -6.09
N ALA A 28 24.93 0.27 -5.93
CA ALA A 28 23.68 0.45 -5.18
C ALA A 28 22.51 -0.32 -5.81
N ARG A 29 22.42 -0.37 -7.14
CA ARG A 29 21.41 -1.18 -7.83
C ARG A 29 21.61 -2.67 -7.57
N PHE A 30 22.85 -3.15 -7.64
CA PHE A 30 23.20 -4.56 -7.43
C PHE A 30 22.76 -5.06 -6.05
N PHE A 31 23.03 -4.31 -4.98
CA PHE A 31 22.62 -4.65 -3.61
C PHE A 31 21.15 -4.35 -3.28
N GLY A 32 20.37 -3.85 -4.25
CA GLY A 32 18.94 -3.60 -4.03
C GLY A 32 18.64 -2.36 -3.17
N VAL A 33 19.48 -1.33 -3.23
CA VAL A 33 19.17 -0.02 -2.62
C VAL A 33 17.92 0.56 -3.30
N SER A 34 16.97 1.06 -2.49
CA SER A 34 15.69 1.60 -2.97
C SER A 34 15.92 2.78 -3.91
N PRO A 35 15.17 2.92 -5.03
CA PRO A 35 15.17 4.15 -5.82
C PRO A 35 14.44 5.30 -5.11
N LEU A 36 13.54 4.99 -4.17
CA LEU A 36 12.72 6.00 -3.48
C LEU A 36 13.52 6.72 -2.40
N ALA A 37 13.47 8.05 -2.41
CA ALA A 37 13.90 8.90 -1.31
C ALA A 37 12.94 8.78 -0.12
N ALA A 38 13.41 9.02 1.10
CA ALA A 38 12.64 8.75 2.32
C ALA A 38 11.32 9.54 2.40
N ASP A 39 11.31 10.78 1.92
CA ASP A 39 10.16 11.67 1.79
C ASP A 39 9.17 11.22 0.71
N SER A 40 9.65 10.60 -0.37
CA SER A 40 8.82 10.09 -1.47
C SER A 40 8.09 8.78 -1.14
N VAL A 41 8.53 8.03 -0.13
CA VAL A 41 7.97 6.70 0.19
C VAL A 41 6.47 6.78 0.51
N SER A 42 6.03 7.77 1.28
CA SER A 42 4.60 7.90 1.64
C SER A 42 3.73 8.13 0.41
N TRP A 43 4.19 8.94 -0.55
CA TRP A 43 3.48 9.21 -1.80
C TRP A 43 3.45 7.98 -2.70
N TYR A 44 4.56 7.25 -2.80
CA TYR A 44 4.63 6.01 -3.55
C TYR A 44 3.66 4.94 -3.01
N LEU A 45 3.60 4.78 -1.69
CA LEU A 45 2.67 3.86 -1.04
C LEU A 45 1.21 4.33 -1.22
N GLY A 46 0.97 5.64 -1.16
CA GLY A 46 -0.34 6.25 -1.46
C GLY A 46 -0.81 5.90 -2.87
N ALA A 47 0.01 6.19 -3.89
CA ALA A 47 -0.31 5.89 -5.28
C ALA A 47 -0.55 4.39 -5.51
N THR A 48 0.29 3.53 -4.93
CA THR A 48 0.13 2.08 -5.03
C THR A 48 -1.22 1.63 -4.45
N GLY A 49 -1.62 2.18 -3.30
CA GLY A 49 -2.91 1.89 -2.70
C GLY A 49 -4.09 2.35 -3.56
N GLU A 50 -4.07 3.60 -4.02
CA GLU A 50 -5.13 4.17 -4.84
C GLU A 50 -5.29 3.46 -6.18
N ILE A 51 -4.21 3.02 -6.81
CA ILE A 51 -4.27 2.22 -8.04
C ILE A 51 -4.96 0.88 -7.76
N GLU A 52 -4.62 0.20 -6.65
CA GLU A 52 -5.23 -1.08 -6.29
C GLU A 52 -6.72 -0.93 -5.98
N VAL A 53 -7.11 0.11 -5.25
CA VAL A 53 -8.52 0.41 -5.00
C VAL A 53 -9.25 0.77 -6.29
N GLY A 54 -8.64 1.60 -7.16
CA GLY A 54 -9.17 1.92 -8.49
C GLY A 54 -9.44 0.67 -9.34
N ARG A 55 -8.53 -0.31 -9.33
CA ARG A 55 -8.69 -1.60 -10.02
C ARG A 55 -9.88 -2.41 -9.49
N ILE A 56 -10.17 -2.34 -8.20
CA ILE A 56 -11.32 -2.99 -7.57
C ILE A 56 -12.61 -2.26 -7.96
N LEU A 57 -12.60 -0.93 -7.94
CA LEU A 57 -13.73 -0.08 -8.30
C LEU A 57 -14.11 -0.20 -9.79
N ALA A 58 -13.13 -0.43 -10.68
CA ALA A 58 -13.36 -0.70 -12.09
C ALA A 58 -14.18 -1.98 -12.38
N GLN A 59 -14.36 -2.85 -11.38
CA GLN A 59 -15.18 -4.07 -11.47
C GLN A 59 -16.58 -3.89 -10.89
N LEU A 60 -16.97 -2.66 -10.53
CA LEU A 60 -18.34 -2.38 -10.12
C LEU A 60 -19.30 -2.54 -11.31
N PRO A 61 -20.56 -2.92 -11.04
CA PRO A 61 -21.58 -3.01 -12.08
C PRO A 61 -21.85 -1.66 -12.80
N PRO A 62 -22.47 -1.66 -14.00
CA PRO A 62 -22.63 -0.47 -14.83
C PRO A 62 -23.41 0.69 -14.20
N GLU A 63 -24.28 0.42 -13.23
CA GLU A 63 -25.03 1.44 -12.50
C GLU A 63 -24.18 2.25 -11.51
N TRP A 64 -22.91 1.89 -11.35
CA TRP A 64 -21.95 2.60 -10.50
C TRP A 64 -21.02 3.46 -11.36
N THR A 65 -20.85 4.71 -10.96
CA THR A 65 -19.88 5.64 -11.55
C THR A 65 -18.81 5.98 -10.52
N VAL A 66 -17.56 6.02 -10.98
CA VAL A 66 -16.39 6.29 -10.13
C VAL A 66 -15.65 7.49 -10.68
N PHE A 67 -15.27 8.39 -9.79
CA PHE A 67 -14.42 9.54 -10.07
C PHE A 67 -13.16 9.42 -9.21
N HIS A 68 -12.01 9.79 -9.79
CA HIS A 68 -10.71 9.64 -9.15
C HIS A 68 -10.01 10.98 -8.98
N ALA A 69 -9.21 11.10 -7.93
CA ALA A 69 -8.30 12.21 -7.67
C ALA A 69 -8.99 13.57 -7.82
N LEU A 70 -10.11 13.77 -7.10
CA LEU A 70 -10.92 14.97 -7.18
C LEU A 70 -10.40 16.05 -6.22
N PRO A 71 -10.10 17.27 -6.69
CA PRO A 71 -9.56 18.32 -5.83
C PRO A 71 -10.67 18.95 -4.97
N ILE A 72 -10.65 18.71 -3.63
CA ILE A 72 -11.73 19.14 -2.72
C ILE A 72 -11.27 20.07 -1.58
N GLY A 73 -11.90 21.25 -1.48
CA GLY A 73 -11.68 22.20 -0.37
C GLY A 73 -10.50 23.17 -0.60
N THR A 74 -9.75 23.51 0.46
CA THR A 74 -8.59 24.42 0.42
C THR A 74 -7.28 23.66 0.11
N LYS A 75 -6.15 24.36 -0.12
CA LYS A 75 -4.93 23.83 -0.79
C LYS A 75 -4.50 22.42 -0.30
N ASN A 76 -4.15 21.53 -1.25
CA ASN A 76 -3.56 20.19 -1.07
C ASN A 76 -4.44 19.15 -0.33
N THR A 77 -5.74 19.16 -0.53
CA THR A 77 -6.61 18.06 -0.06
C THR A 77 -7.40 17.53 -1.25
N ASP A 78 -7.13 16.29 -1.59
CA ASP A 78 -7.74 15.60 -2.71
C ASP A 78 -8.49 14.39 -2.21
N LEU A 79 -9.58 14.07 -2.90
CA LEU A 79 -10.34 12.86 -2.65
C LEU A 79 -9.85 11.77 -3.58
N ASP A 80 -9.29 10.70 -3.02
CA ASP A 80 -8.75 9.57 -3.78
C ASP A 80 -9.82 9.04 -4.75
N HIS A 81 -11.00 8.66 -4.23
CA HIS A 81 -12.13 8.23 -5.04
C HIS A 81 -13.47 8.71 -4.50
N LEU A 82 -14.36 9.07 -5.43
CA LEU A 82 -15.78 9.29 -5.19
C LEU A 82 -16.56 8.26 -6.00
N VAL A 83 -17.47 7.56 -5.33
CA VAL A 83 -18.29 6.52 -5.95
C VAL A 83 -19.76 6.88 -5.79
N VAL A 84 -20.49 6.78 -6.90
CA VAL A 84 -21.93 7.02 -6.96
C VAL A 84 -22.58 5.77 -7.52
N GLY A 85 -23.60 5.25 -6.84
CA GLY A 85 -24.38 4.10 -7.31
C GLY A 85 -25.69 3.99 -6.55
N PRO A 86 -26.52 2.96 -6.81
CA PRO A 86 -27.85 2.85 -6.21
C PRO A 86 -27.85 2.97 -4.69
N GLY A 87 -26.77 2.50 -4.04
CA GLY A 87 -26.60 2.53 -2.58
C GLY A 87 -26.30 3.89 -1.97
N GLY A 88 -26.10 4.94 -2.77
CA GLY A 88 -25.76 6.30 -2.32
C GLY A 88 -24.45 6.83 -2.90
N VAL A 89 -23.94 7.89 -2.26
CA VAL A 89 -22.65 8.52 -2.57
C VAL A 89 -21.62 8.14 -1.51
N PHE A 90 -20.42 7.77 -1.94
CA PHE A 90 -19.35 7.26 -1.08
C PHE A 90 -18.04 7.99 -1.36
N THR A 91 -17.45 8.61 -0.34
CA THR A 91 -16.08 9.11 -0.40
C THR A 91 -15.15 8.01 0.10
N ILE A 92 -14.09 7.72 -0.65
CA ILE A 92 -13.15 6.65 -0.31
C ILE A 92 -11.78 7.27 -0.12
N ASN A 93 -11.25 7.06 1.08
CA ASN A 93 -9.88 7.39 1.43
C ASN A 93 -9.06 6.09 1.55
N THR A 94 -7.96 6.02 0.83
CA THR A 94 -7.13 4.82 0.69
C THR A 94 -5.93 4.89 1.63
N LYS A 95 -5.68 3.79 2.34
CA LYS A 95 -4.57 3.67 3.28
C LYS A 95 -3.76 2.41 3.04
N TYR A 96 -2.60 2.56 2.39
CA TYR A 96 -1.68 1.46 2.13
C TYR A 96 -0.84 1.12 3.36
N HIS A 97 -1.11 -0.04 3.95
CA HIS A 97 -0.52 -0.48 5.22
C HIS A 97 -0.02 -1.93 5.14
N SER A 98 0.72 -2.24 4.06
CA SER A 98 1.35 -3.55 3.83
C SER A 98 2.04 -4.13 5.06
N GLY A 99 1.58 -5.31 5.50
CA GLY A 99 2.14 -6.05 6.63
C GLY A 99 1.93 -5.43 8.02
N LYS A 100 1.16 -4.33 8.13
CA LYS A 100 0.92 -3.65 9.40
C LYS A 100 -0.36 -4.12 10.08
N THR A 101 -0.38 -4.10 11.40
CA THR A 101 -1.59 -4.35 12.18
C THR A 101 -2.40 -3.06 12.29
N VAL A 102 -3.69 -3.15 11.98
CA VAL A 102 -4.62 -2.02 12.01
C VAL A 102 -5.70 -2.29 13.04
N TRP A 103 -5.86 -1.33 13.95
CA TRP A 103 -6.87 -1.37 14.99
C TRP A 103 -7.76 -0.13 14.88
N VAL A 104 -9.06 -0.33 14.90
CA VAL A 104 -10.06 0.75 14.77
C VAL A 104 -10.87 0.82 16.06
N GLY A 105 -10.86 1.99 16.67
CA GLY A 105 -11.75 2.34 17.78
C GLY A 105 -12.71 3.44 17.37
N LYS A 106 -13.52 3.91 18.33
CA LYS A 106 -14.60 4.87 18.08
C LYS A 106 -14.15 6.16 17.39
N ARG A 107 -12.98 6.69 17.75
CA ARG A 107 -12.48 8.02 17.32
C ARG A 107 -11.07 8.03 16.75
N THR A 108 -10.41 6.88 16.67
CA THR A 108 -9.02 6.79 16.16
C THR A 108 -8.76 5.46 15.48
N VAL A 109 -7.79 5.48 14.56
CA VAL A 109 -7.21 4.29 13.96
C VAL A 109 -5.78 4.18 14.47
N MET A 110 -5.35 2.99 14.88
CA MET A 110 -3.99 2.71 15.27
C MET A 110 -3.31 1.82 14.23
N ILE A 111 -2.09 2.19 13.82
CA ILE A 111 -1.26 1.44 12.89
C ILE A 111 0.01 1.03 13.63
N ASN A 112 0.23 -0.28 13.81
CA ASN A 112 1.33 -0.81 14.63
C ASN A 112 1.46 -0.10 16.00
N GLY A 113 0.33 0.14 16.67
CA GLY A 113 0.30 0.80 17.99
C GLY A 113 0.33 2.33 17.98
N ARG A 114 0.51 3.00 16.84
CA ARG A 114 0.55 4.47 16.74
C ARG A 114 -0.80 5.02 16.30
N LYS A 115 -1.28 6.09 16.95
CA LYS A 115 -2.57 6.74 16.65
C LYS A 115 -2.49 7.57 15.37
N HIS A 116 -3.55 7.49 14.56
CA HIS A 116 -3.73 8.28 13.34
C HIS A 116 -5.13 8.91 13.31
N PRO A 117 -5.27 10.18 12.84
CA PRO A 117 -6.53 10.91 12.82
C PRO A 117 -7.38 10.64 11.55
N TYR A 118 -7.31 9.43 10.97
CA TYR A 118 -7.92 9.15 9.67
C TYR A 118 -9.45 9.31 9.64
N LEU A 119 -10.15 8.99 10.74
CA LEU A 119 -11.61 9.08 10.79
C LEU A 119 -12.09 10.52 10.57
N ARG A 120 -11.48 11.49 11.27
CA ARG A 120 -11.86 12.91 11.16
C ARG A 120 -11.60 13.47 9.76
N ALA A 121 -10.51 13.05 9.12
CA ALA A 121 -10.19 13.45 7.76
C ALA A 121 -11.27 12.94 6.78
N ALA A 122 -11.59 11.65 6.83
CA ALA A 122 -12.62 11.04 5.99
C ALA A 122 -14.01 11.68 6.20
N GLU A 123 -14.39 11.97 7.46
CA GLU A 123 -15.62 12.71 7.78
C GLU A 123 -15.63 14.10 7.16
N SER A 124 -14.53 14.85 7.24
CA SER A 124 -14.42 16.18 6.64
C SER A 124 -14.57 16.14 5.11
N GLU A 125 -13.96 15.14 4.46
CA GLU A 125 -14.07 14.93 3.01
C GLU A 125 -15.51 14.61 2.59
N ALA A 126 -16.18 13.70 3.28
CA ALA A 126 -17.59 13.37 3.05
C ALA A 126 -18.51 14.58 3.26
N ASN A 127 -18.25 15.39 4.28
CA ASN A 127 -19.05 16.59 4.56
C ASN A 127 -18.89 17.64 3.46
N LYS A 128 -17.69 17.82 2.90
CA LYS A 128 -17.47 18.73 1.75
C LYS A 128 -18.25 18.27 0.53
N VAL A 129 -18.20 16.97 0.22
CA VAL A 129 -18.97 16.39 -0.91
C VAL A 129 -20.47 16.53 -0.68
N THR A 130 -20.95 16.26 0.54
CA THR A 130 -22.37 16.39 0.89
C THR A 130 -22.86 17.83 0.68
N LYS A 131 -22.10 18.83 1.15
CA LYS A 131 -22.43 20.25 0.95
C LYS A 131 -22.49 20.62 -0.52
N LEU A 132 -21.49 20.19 -1.30
CA LEU A 132 -21.44 20.43 -2.75
C LEU A 132 -22.69 19.91 -3.47
N ILE A 133 -23.19 18.73 -3.09
CA ILE A 133 -24.41 18.16 -3.65
C ILE A 133 -25.64 18.97 -3.20
N GLN A 134 -25.76 19.24 -1.90
CA GLN A 134 -26.93 19.92 -1.30
C GLN A 134 -27.16 21.32 -1.85
N GLU A 135 -26.11 22.01 -2.31
CA GLU A 135 -26.22 23.29 -3.00
C GLU A 135 -26.94 23.21 -4.36
N ARG A 136 -27.06 22.01 -4.95
CA ARG A 136 -27.51 21.79 -6.33
C ARG A 136 -28.75 20.90 -6.42
N MET A 137 -28.91 19.95 -5.49
CA MET A 137 -30.08 19.08 -5.44
C MET A 137 -30.36 18.58 -4.01
N PRO A 138 -31.63 18.26 -3.68
CA PRO A 138 -31.95 17.50 -2.48
C PRO A 138 -31.26 16.13 -2.51
N LEU A 139 -30.69 15.72 -1.37
CA LEU A 139 -29.99 14.45 -1.25
C LEU A 139 -30.67 13.58 -0.18
N PRO A 140 -31.10 12.34 -0.50
CA PRO A 140 -31.79 11.47 0.47
C PRO A 140 -30.95 11.09 1.69
N ALA A 141 -29.63 10.95 1.51
CA ALA A 141 -28.69 10.62 2.57
C ALA A 141 -27.31 11.24 2.30
N PRO A 142 -26.59 11.73 3.33
CA PRO A 142 -25.28 12.33 3.15
C PRO A 142 -24.27 11.36 2.53
N ALA A 143 -23.24 11.91 1.89
CA ALA A 143 -22.13 11.11 1.38
C ALA A 143 -21.47 10.33 2.54
N ARG A 144 -21.22 9.04 2.32
CA ARG A 144 -20.75 8.12 3.35
C ARG A 144 -19.22 7.97 3.26
N PRO A 145 -18.47 8.28 4.31
CA PRO A 145 -17.02 8.12 4.31
C PRO A 145 -16.59 6.67 4.50
N LEU A 146 -15.69 6.22 3.63
CA LEU A 146 -15.01 4.93 3.70
C LEU A 146 -13.51 5.15 3.87
N ILE A 147 -12.91 4.38 4.78
CA ILE A 147 -11.46 4.17 4.80
C ILE A 147 -11.19 2.75 4.32
N VAL A 148 -10.47 2.65 3.21
CA VAL A 148 -10.09 1.37 2.61
C VAL A 148 -8.62 1.10 2.91
N VAL A 149 -8.39 0.08 3.74
CA VAL A 149 -7.04 -0.34 4.12
C VAL A 149 -6.53 -1.37 3.11
N VAL A 150 -5.41 -1.07 2.46
CA VAL A 150 -4.77 -1.93 1.46
C VAL A 150 -3.64 -2.72 2.11
N ASP A 151 -3.68 -4.03 1.89
CA ASP A 151 -2.67 -5.01 2.33
C ASP A 151 -2.33 -5.06 3.85
N PRO A 152 -3.27 -4.85 4.78
CA PRO A 152 -2.93 -4.95 6.21
C PRO A 152 -2.58 -6.41 6.57
N LYS A 153 -1.66 -6.60 7.53
CA LYS A 153 -1.48 -7.92 8.18
C LYS A 153 -2.74 -8.36 8.90
N SER A 154 -3.42 -7.42 9.54
CA SER A 154 -4.73 -7.65 10.17
C SER A 154 -5.49 -6.34 10.32
N LEU A 155 -6.83 -6.41 10.25
CA LEU A 155 -7.75 -5.31 10.56
C LEU A 155 -8.67 -5.75 11.70
N THR A 156 -8.57 -5.09 12.85
CA THR A 156 -9.42 -5.34 14.02
C THR A 156 -10.27 -4.11 14.31
N ILE A 157 -11.58 -4.23 14.21
CA ILE A 157 -12.52 -3.17 14.61
C ILE A 157 -13.02 -3.51 16.01
N LYS A 158 -12.52 -2.81 17.03
CA LYS A 158 -12.99 -2.99 18.42
C LYS A 158 -14.26 -2.22 18.70
N GLU A 159 -14.31 -0.99 18.19
CA GLU A 159 -15.48 -0.14 18.28
C GLU A 159 -15.73 0.46 16.90
N ARG A 160 -16.97 0.34 16.42
CA ARG A 160 -17.35 0.88 15.11
C ARG A 160 -17.45 2.41 15.20
N PRO A 161 -16.75 3.17 14.36
CA PRO A 161 -17.00 4.60 14.22
C PRO A 161 -18.45 4.85 13.79
N GLU A 162 -19.01 5.97 14.24
CA GLU A 162 -20.43 6.30 13.98
C GLU A 162 -20.68 6.62 12.50
N MET A 163 -19.80 7.42 11.89
CA MET A 163 -19.99 7.93 10.52
C MET A 163 -19.14 7.20 9.48
N VAL A 164 -17.95 6.72 9.86
CA VAL A 164 -16.95 6.16 8.93
C VAL A 164 -16.99 4.66 8.91
N THR A 165 -17.09 4.08 7.71
CA THR A 165 -16.90 2.65 7.53
C THR A 165 -15.43 2.36 7.24
N VAL A 166 -14.79 1.51 8.05
CA VAL A 166 -13.42 1.03 7.80
C VAL A 166 -13.47 -0.42 7.32
N LEU A 167 -12.81 -0.71 6.21
CA LEU A 167 -12.78 -2.04 5.60
C LEU A 167 -11.47 -2.29 4.86
N THR A 168 -11.20 -3.54 4.49
CA THR A 168 -10.05 -3.87 3.62
C THR A 168 -10.42 -3.73 2.14
N ALA A 169 -9.41 -3.55 1.28
CA ALA A 169 -9.60 -3.50 -0.17
C ALA A 169 -10.42 -4.69 -0.71
N GLN A 170 -10.17 -5.89 -0.22
CA GLN A 170 -10.86 -7.12 -0.63
C GLN A 170 -12.35 -7.13 -0.27
N GLN A 171 -12.75 -6.38 0.76
CA GLN A 171 -14.15 -6.28 1.20
C GLN A 171 -14.93 -5.22 0.40
N LEU A 172 -14.25 -4.26 -0.23
CA LEU A 172 -14.84 -3.03 -0.79
C LEU A 172 -15.95 -3.28 -1.79
N ARG A 173 -15.65 -4.00 -2.89
CA ARG A 173 -16.63 -4.24 -3.96
C ARG A 173 -17.89 -4.89 -3.41
N ARG A 174 -17.75 -5.98 -2.65
CA ARG A 174 -18.87 -6.70 -2.04
C ARG A 174 -19.65 -5.82 -1.07
N TRP A 175 -18.98 -4.97 -0.32
CA TRP A 175 -19.65 -4.08 0.63
C TRP A 175 -20.50 -3.02 -0.07
N LEU A 176 -19.98 -2.42 -1.15
CA LEU A 176 -20.68 -1.45 -1.99
C LEU A 176 -21.89 -2.07 -2.68
N THR A 177 -21.73 -3.20 -3.37
CA THR A 177 -22.83 -3.83 -4.11
C THR A 177 -23.92 -4.43 -3.22
N LYS A 178 -23.67 -4.58 -1.91
CA LYS A 178 -24.68 -5.02 -0.92
C LYS A 178 -25.44 -3.86 -0.27
N ARG A 179 -25.19 -2.61 -0.67
CA ARG A 179 -25.96 -1.47 -0.14
C ARG A 179 -27.38 -1.49 -0.75
N PRO A 180 -28.43 -1.28 0.06
CA PRO A 180 -29.79 -1.20 -0.47
C PRO A 180 -29.91 0.00 -1.42
N ALA A 181 -30.68 -0.14 -2.49
CA ALA A 181 -30.90 0.95 -3.42
C ALA A 181 -31.75 2.04 -2.76
N ILE A 182 -31.21 3.27 -2.70
CA ILE A 182 -31.87 4.46 -2.16
C ILE A 182 -31.89 5.63 -3.16
N LEU A 183 -31.11 5.53 -4.25
CA LEU A 183 -31.07 6.53 -5.32
C LEU A 183 -31.77 5.98 -6.56
N SER A 184 -32.61 6.81 -7.18
CA SER A 184 -33.23 6.52 -8.48
C SER A 184 -32.22 6.72 -9.62
N SER A 185 -32.51 6.17 -10.81
CA SER A 185 -31.68 6.41 -12.00
C SER A 185 -31.57 7.91 -12.36
N GLN A 186 -32.60 8.71 -12.05
CA GLN A 186 -32.59 10.16 -12.23
C GLN A 186 -31.62 10.84 -11.26
N ASP A 187 -31.65 10.45 -9.97
CA ASP A 187 -30.70 10.97 -8.98
C ASP A 187 -29.26 10.64 -9.37
N LEU A 188 -29.02 9.41 -9.85
CA LEU A 188 -27.70 8.98 -10.31
C LEU A 188 -27.21 9.84 -11.48
N ALA A 189 -28.06 10.09 -12.48
CA ALA A 189 -27.72 10.92 -13.63
C ALA A 189 -27.37 12.37 -13.22
N GLN A 190 -28.17 12.97 -12.33
CA GLN A 190 -27.91 14.32 -11.83
C GLN A 190 -26.62 14.41 -11.01
N LEU A 191 -26.39 13.47 -10.09
CA LEU A 191 -25.16 13.41 -9.29
C LEU A 191 -23.93 13.28 -10.18
N VAL A 192 -24.02 12.40 -11.18
CA VAL A 192 -22.98 12.20 -12.17
C VAL A 192 -22.67 13.48 -12.94
N GLU A 193 -23.70 14.22 -13.38
CA GLU A 193 -23.52 15.49 -14.07
C GLU A 193 -22.84 16.54 -13.18
N ILE A 194 -23.28 16.66 -11.92
CA ILE A 194 -22.68 17.54 -10.91
C ILE A 194 -21.19 17.24 -10.76
N PHE A 195 -20.82 15.96 -10.62
CA PHE A 195 -19.43 15.57 -10.40
C PHE A 195 -18.59 15.60 -11.68
N ASP A 196 -19.18 15.42 -12.86
CA ASP A 196 -18.44 15.48 -14.10
C ASP A 196 -18.11 16.91 -14.53
N ASN A 197 -18.93 17.89 -14.12
CA ASN A 197 -18.70 19.31 -14.36
C ASN A 197 -17.40 19.81 -13.70
N PRO A 198 -16.38 20.23 -14.48
CA PRO A 198 -15.13 20.76 -13.93
C PRO A 198 -15.32 21.98 -13.03
N ALA A 199 -16.37 22.80 -13.25
CA ALA A 199 -16.66 23.98 -12.44
C ALA A 199 -17.12 23.63 -11.01
N SER A 200 -17.53 22.38 -10.76
CA SER A 200 -17.81 21.89 -9.40
C SER A 200 -16.53 21.72 -8.57
N TRP A 201 -15.37 21.76 -9.21
CA TRP A 201 -14.09 21.47 -8.58
C TRP A 201 -13.14 22.65 -8.72
N ARG A 202 -12.13 22.65 -7.86
CA ARG A 202 -11.03 23.61 -7.98
C ARG A 202 -10.28 23.36 -9.28
N GLN A 203 -9.94 24.44 -9.99
CA GLN A 203 -9.06 24.36 -11.16
C GLN A 203 -7.65 23.98 -10.70
N GLU A 204 -7.15 22.87 -11.21
CA GLU A 204 -5.80 22.38 -10.96
C GLU A 204 -5.15 22.04 -12.30
N SER A 205 -3.99 22.63 -12.56
CA SER A 205 -3.19 22.33 -13.74
C SER A 205 -2.55 20.95 -13.57
N ALA A 206 -3.21 19.93 -14.09
CA ALA A 206 -2.60 18.60 -14.21
C ALA A 206 -1.60 18.62 -15.38
N GLY A 207 -0.41 18.03 -15.18
CA GLY A 207 0.48 17.68 -16.28
C GLY A 207 -0.13 16.59 -17.17
N ASP A 208 0.62 16.06 -18.14
CA ASP A 208 0.15 14.92 -18.94
C ASP A 208 -0.05 13.67 -18.05
N PRO A 209 -1.29 13.22 -17.80
CA PRO A 209 -1.56 12.09 -16.92
C PRO A 209 -1.02 10.76 -17.50
N GLY A 210 -0.81 10.70 -18.82
CA GLY A 210 -0.22 9.55 -19.50
C GLY A 210 1.26 9.40 -19.15
N ASP A 211 2.05 10.45 -19.34
CA ASP A 211 3.47 10.48 -18.98
C ASP A 211 3.68 10.20 -17.49
N ALA A 212 2.94 10.88 -16.62
CA ALA A 212 3.04 10.69 -15.17
C ALA A 212 2.82 9.23 -14.77
N ARG A 213 1.83 8.57 -15.37
CA ARG A 213 1.54 7.15 -15.12
C ARG A 213 2.67 6.24 -15.59
N LEU A 214 3.22 6.47 -16.78
CA LEU A 214 4.34 5.67 -17.31
C LEU A 214 5.59 5.80 -16.43
N ARG A 215 5.92 7.03 -15.99
CA ARG A 215 7.03 7.28 -15.07
C ARG A 215 6.84 6.61 -13.73
N PHE A 216 5.62 6.61 -13.19
CA PHE A 216 5.31 5.85 -11.98
C PHE A 216 5.51 4.34 -12.19
N GLU A 217 5.06 3.77 -13.31
CA GLU A 217 5.20 2.34 -13.57
C GLU A 217 6.67 1.92 -13.68
N ALA A 218 7.51 2.74 -14.32
CA ALA A 218 8.96 2.55 -14.34
C ALA A 218 9.56 2.58 -12.93
N LEU A 219 9.23 3.61 -12.13
CA LEU A 219 9.68 3.73 -10.74
C LEU A 219 9.22 2.56 -9.87
N HIS A 220 7.97 2.11 -10.05
CA HIS A 220 7.39 0.97 -9.35
C HIS A 220 8.09 -0.35 -9.71
N ALA A 221 8.40 -0.56 -10.99
CA ALA A 221 9.20 -1.71 -11.43
C ALA A 221 10.60 -1.68 -10.79
N GLU A 222 11.27 -0.54 -10.79
CA GLU A 222 12.58 -0.38 -10.16
C GLU A 222 12.55 -0.63 -8.64
N ALA A 223 11.53 -0.14 -7.95
CA ALA A 223 11.35 -0.33 -6.51
C ALA A 223 11.13 -1.80 -6.17
N ARG A 224 10.30 -2.52 -6.95
CA ARG A 224 10.11 -3.97 -6.79
C ARG A 224 11.40 -4.74 -7.04
N SER A 225 12.10 -4.49 -8.14
CA SER A 225 13.38 -5.15 -8.40
C SER A 225 14.42 -4.89 -7.32
N ALA A 226 14.48 -3.67 -6.77
CA ALA A 226 15.36 -3.35 -5.65
C ALA A 226 14.98 -4.14 -4.38
N HIS A 227 13.68 -4.24 -4.07
CA HIS A 227 13.20 -5.03 -2.93
C HIS A 227 13.55 -6.51 -3.08
N THR A 228 13.27 -7.11 -4.25
CA THR A 228 13.61 -8.52 -4.53
C THR A 228 15.11 -8.77 -4.40
N ARG A 229 15.96 -7.92 -4.98
CA ARG A 229 17.42 -8.03 -4.85
C ARG A 229 17.87 -7.94 -3.39
N ARG A 230 17.30 -7.02 -2.61
CA ARG A 230 17.63 -6.89 -1.19
C ARG A 230 17.30 -8.15 -0.41
N VAL A 231 16.10 -8.73 -0.63
CA VAL A 231 15.69 -9.98 0.02
C VAL A 231 16.64 -11.12 -0.34
N VAL A 232 17.00 -11.26 -1.62
CA VAL A 232 17.98 -12.26 -2.08
C VAL A 232 19.33 -12.08 -1.39
N TRP A 233 19.85 -10.85 -1.35
CA TRP A 233 21.13 -10.57 -0.68
C TRP A 233 21.08 -10.80 0.83
N SER A 234 19.96 -10.49 1.49
CA SER A 234 19.77 -10.81 2.91
C SER A 234 19.81 -12.32 3.15
N LEU A 235 19.12 -13.11 2.32
CA LEU A 235 19.14 -14.58 2.42
C LEU A 235 20.53 -15.16 2.13
N ALA A 236 21.20 -14.68 1.08
CA ALA A 236 22.54 -15.12 0.73
C ALA A 236 23.56 -14.79 1.84
N GLY A 237 23.47 -13.59 2.43
CA GLY A 237 24.29 -13.21 3.57
C GLY A 237 24.04 -14.09 4.80
N THR A 238 22.77 -14.38 5.12
CA THR A 238 22.41 -15.31 6.21
C THR A 238 22.99 -16.71 5.96
N LEU A 239 22.84 -17.26 4.75
CA LEU A 239 23.39 -18.56 4.38
C LEU A 239 24.93 -18.58 4.47
N ALA A 240 25.60 -17.51 4.05
CA ALA A 240 27.05 -17.40 4.15
C ALA A 240 27.53 -17.38 5.62
N ILE A 241 26.82 -16.66 6.49
CA ILE A 241 27.11 -16.64 7.94
C ILE A 241 26.93 -18.04 8.55
N PHE A 242 25.83 -18.75 8.22
CA PHE A 242 25.61 -20.11 8.70
C PHE A 242 26.66 -21.10 8.16
N GLY A 243 27.03 -20.98 6.88
CA GLY A 243 28.07 -21.82 6.28
C GLY A 243 29.44 -21.61 6.94
N ALA A 244 29.81 -20.36 7.25
CA ALA A 244 31.05 -20.05 7.96
C ALA A 244 31.03 -20.59 9.40
N ALA A 245 29.92 -20.43 10.12
CA ALA A 245 29.76 -20.99 11.46
C ALA A 245 29.83 -22.53 11.46
N TRP A 246 29.18 -23.18 10.50
CA TRP A 246 29.26 -24.62 10.30
C TRP A 246 30.69 -25.09 10.03
N ALA A 247 31.41 -24.40 9.14
CA ALA A 247 32.81 -24.69 8.83
C ALA A 247 33.72 -24.54 10.06
N LEU A 248 33.48 -23.56 10.93
CA LEU A 248 34.23 -23.39 12.18
C LEU A 248 33.97 -24.53 13.19
N VAL A 249 32.70 -24.96 13.33
CA VAL A 249 32.33 -26.07 14.23
C VAL A 249 32.90 -27.40 13.73
N MET A 250 32.78 -27.68 12.43
CA MET A 250 33.27 -28.92 11.83
C MET A 250 34.80 -28.92 11.68
N GLY A 251 35.40 -27.76 11.39
CA GLY A 251 36.85 -27.57 11.29
C GLY A 251 37.56 -27.55 12.65
N GLY A 252 36.86 -27.25 13.74
CA GLY A 252 37.37 -27.38 15.11
C GLY A 252 37.38 -28.82 15.65
N GLY A 253 36.69 -29.75 14.98
CA GLY A 253 36.56 -31.15 15.41
C GLY A 253 37.62 -32.12 14.86
N THR A 254 38.45 -31.71 13.91
CA THR A 254 39.40 -32.64 13.25
C THR A 254 40.70 -32.89 14.04
N ALA A 255 40.93 -32.19 15.15
CA ALA A 255 42.12 -32.41 15.98
C ALA A 255 42.05 -33.70 16.85
N TRP A 256 40.89 -34.36 16.96
CA TRP A 256 40.75 -35.57 17.79
C TRP A 256 40.70 -36.90 17.00
N PHE A 257 40.70 -36.87 15.66
CA PHE A 257 40.53 -38.10 14.87
C PHE A 257 41.84 -38.71 14.33
N VAL A 258 43.01 -38.09 14.56
CA VAL A 258 44.32 -38.65 14.12
C VAL A 258 45.06 -39.39 15.24
N SER A 259 44.69 -39.24 16.51
CA SER A 259 45.34 -39.97 17.61
C SER A 259 44.75 -41.37 17.88
N ALA A 260 43.70 -41.79 17.16
CA ALA A 260 43.08 -43.10 17.33
C ALA A 260 43.59 -44.18 16.34
N LEU A 261 44.52 -43.84 15.43
CA LEU A 261 45.07 -44.77 14.43
C LEU A 261 46.59 -45.02 14.52
N THR A 262 47.27 -44.49 15.55
CA THR A 262 48.67 -44.84 15.89
C THR A 262 48.82 -45.61 17.20
N GLY A 263 47.71 -46.07 17.80
CA GLY A 263 47.71 -46.89 19.02
C GLY A 263 47.55 -48.40 18.83
N LEU A 264 47.41 -48.89 17.59
CA LEU A 264 47.00 -50.29 17.32
C LEU A 264 48.03 -51.14 16.54
N PHE A 265 49.28 -50.68 16.40
CA PHE A 265 50.40 -51.45 15.80
C PHE A 265 51.69 -51.40 16.62
N GLY A 266 51.58 -51.44 17.95
CA GLY A 266 52.72 -51.40 18.87
C GLY A 266 52.65 -52.46 19.98
N SER A 267 52.31 -53.71 19.66
CA SER A 267 52.47 -54.82 20.62
C SER A 267 52.64 -56.16 19.92
N LEU A 268 53.73 -56.33 19.19
CA LEU A 268 54.24 -57.64 18.75
C LEU A 268 55.75 -57.52 18.48
N ALA A 269 56.56 -57.42 19.52
CA ALA A 269 57.95 -57.88 19.52
C ALA A 269 58.54 -57.78 20.93
N VAL A 270 58.99 -58.93 21.45
CA VAL A 270 60.05 -59.18 22.42
C VAL A 270 59.56 -60.19 23.46
N GLY A 271 59.86 -61.45 23.17
CA GLY A 271 59.61 -62.57 24.06
C GLY A 271 60.20 -63.87 23.50
N TRP A 272 61.42 -63.83 22.96
CA TRP A 272 62.17 -65.06 22.72
C TRP A 272 63.69 -64.86 22.68
N ARG A 273 64.36 -65.40 23.72
CA ARG A 273 65.77 -65.85 23.90
C ARG A 273 66.00 -65.84 25.42
N GLY A 274 66.45 -66.88 26.11
CA GLY A 274 66.89 -68.23 25.76
C GLY A 274 67.44 -68.86 27.06
N THR A 275 67.46 -70.21 27.08
CA THR A 275 68.21 -71.13 27.97
C THR A 275 68.16 -70.91 29.48
#